data_AF-A0A2T1NEM8-F1
#
_entry.id   AF-A0A2T1NEM8-F1
#
_cell.length_a   1.000
_cell.length_b   1.000
_cell.length_c   1.000
_cell.angle_alpha   90.00
_cell.angle_beta   90.00
_cell.angle_gamma   90.00
#
_symmetry.space_group_name_H-M   'P 1'
#
loop_
_entity.id
_entity.type
_entity.pdbx_description
1 polymer ?
#
loop_
_entity_poly.entity_id
_entity_poly.type
_entity_poly.pdbx_seq_one_letter_code
_entity_poly.pdbx_strand_id
1 'polypeptide(L)'
;MTISYYLNSERKKNLYCRISDGKERTTFSLKHYVNPDTWDAKNEDVKWENQYSGALASLKRVLVDKYESIKNNDPKAKVELLKNEAVNYFGNDGLEGLQRNLWNNGVGSSVGFYEDFISAIEKFSGFKRNQLKISSYEYSMDFTTPEGIYYEVDTHNGHSLFLKDLVLSHTYDEIYTETWPQLWHQIYIDDGIKKSDFIPQFLHNWEQYWEHQKLNIASTSNFQKLKEESWNRFAVFMSCYNDSDPFELASKMNDIEFIPLCVITMLDIFDIDICLDEYCEYYFTNEIWDWESFDLSDGYEAKEDQLSQSIFYFREKEF
;
A
#
# COMPACT_ATOMS: atom_id res chain seq x y z
N MET A 1 25.34 -8.35 -0.65
CA MET A 1 24.72 -8.30 -1.98
C MET A 1 24.39 -6.87 -2.35
N THR A 2 24.52 -6.51 -3.63
CA THR A 2 24.10 -5.21 -4.17
C THR A 2 23.31 -5.43 -5.45
N ILE A 3 22.18 -4.75 -5.59
CA ILE A 3 21.34 -4.73 -6.80
C ILE A 3 21.28 -3.28 -7.27
N SER A 4 21.79 -3.00 -8.47
CA SER A 4 21.70 -1.66 -9.07
C SER A 4 21.19 -1.72 -10.50
N TYR A 5 20.56 -0.62 -10.91
CA TYR A 5 20.11 -0.44 -12.28
C TYR A 5 21.09 0.48 -13.00
N TYR A 6 21.28 0.28 -14.29
CA TYR A 6 22.08 1.22 -15.07
C TYR A 6 21.50 1.42 -16.47
N LEU A 7 21.44 2.69 -16.86
CA LEU A 7 20.92 3.11 -18.15
C LEU A 7 22.06 3.14 -19.18
N ASN A 8 22.01 2.24 -20.16
CA ASN A 8 22.86 2.36 -21.34
C ASN A 8 22.22 3.37 -22.30
N SER A 9 22.88 4.52 -22.50
CA SER A 9 22.43 5.60 -23.40
C SER A 9 23.05 5.52 -24.80
N GLU A 10 23.95 4.55 -25.05
CA GLU A 10 24.64 4.38 -26.33
C GLU A 10 23.78 3.67 -27.41
N ARG A 11 24.41 3.08 -28.44
CA ARG A 11 23.74 2.50 -29.63
C ARG A 11 22.65 1.46 -29.32
N LYS A 12 22.70 0.79 -28.16
CA LYS A 12 21.65 -0.13 -27.69
C LYS A 12 21.03 0.42 -26.40
N LYS A 13 20.25 1.50 -26.57
CA LYS A 13 19.47 2.14 -25.51
C LYS A 13 18.68 1.11 -24.72
N ASN A 14 19.01 0.93 -23.44
CA ASN A 14 18.44 -0.13 -22.62
C ASN A 14 18.74 0.08 -21.13
N LEU A 15 17.83 -0.36 -20.29
CA LEU A 15 17.99 -0.49 -18.86
C LEU A 15 18.51 -1.89 -18.55
N TYR A 16 19.48 -1.96 -17.66
CA TYR A 16 20.07 -3.22 -17.22
C TYR A 16 19.97 -3.32 -15.71
N CYS A 17 19.84 -4.55 -15.23
CA CYS A 17 20.00 -4.87 -13.82
C CYS A 17 21.37 -5.54 -13.62
N ARG A 18 22.07 -5.09 -12.57
CA ARG A 18 23.31 -5.69 -12.11
C ARG A 18 23.09 -6.24 -10.70
N ILE A 19 23.47 -7.49 -10.50
CA ILE A 19 23.46 -8.16 -9.21
C ILE A 19 24.90 -8.56 -8.89
N SER A 20 25.39 -8.18 -7.72
CA SER A 20 26.74 -8.53 -7.26
C SER A 20 26.77 -9.06 -5.84
N ASP A 21 27.62 -10.07 -5.62
CA ASP A 21 27.97 -10.59 -4.31
C ASP A 21 29.49 -10.78 -4.20
N GLY A 22 30.16 -9.85 -3.52
CA GLY A 22 31.62 -9.79 -3.47
C GLY A 22 32.23 -9.57 -4.86
N LYS A 23 32.99 -10.55 -5.35
CA LYS A 23 33.63 -10.51 -6.68
C LYS A 23 32.73 -11.05 -7.80
N GLU A 24 31.73 -11.84 -7.44
CA GLU A 24 30.81 -12.42 -8.41
C GLU A 24 29.76 -11.38 -8.81
N ARG A 25 29.50 -11.28 -10.11
CA ARG A 25 28.52 -10.34 -10.65
C ARG A 25 27.86 -10.90 -11.89
N THR A 26 26.60 -10.57 -12.06
CA THR A 26 25.87 -10.80 -13.29
C THR A 26 25.11 -9.56 -13.68
N THR A 27 24.86 -9.46 -14.97
CA THR A 27 24.26 -8.31 -15.61
C THR A 27 23.34 -8.84 -16.69
N PHE A 28 22.11 -8.36 -16.70
CA PHE A 28 21.14 -8.73 -17.73
C PHE A 28 20.30 -7.53 -18.14
N SER A 29 19.85 -7.58 -19.38
CA SER A 29 19.03 -6.53 -19.97
C SER A 29 17.58 -6.67 -19.49
N LEU A 30 16.94 -5.54 -19.21
CA LEU A 30 15.51 -5.46 -18.90
C LEU A 30 14.65 -5.23 -20.14
N LYS A 31 15.27 -5.24 -21.34
CA LYS A 31 14.66 -5.01 -22.66
C LYS A 31 13.76 -3.77 -22.73
N HIS A 32 14.07 -2.75 -21.93
CA HIS A 32 13.29 -1.52 -21.84
C HIS A 32 14.23 -0.33 -21.75
N TYR A 33 13.88 0.80 -22.36
CA TYR A 33 14.64 2.03 -22.23
C TYR A 33 13.88 3.04 -21.39
N VAL A 34 14.51 3.52 -20.33
CA VAL A 34 13.96 4.60 -19.50
C VAL A 34 14.37 5.95 -20.09
N ASN A 35 13.42 6.89 -20.13
CA ASN A 35 13.71 8.27 -20.51
C ASN A 35 14.78 8.86 -19.55
N PRO A 36 15.92 9.38 -20.03
CA PRO A 36 16.94 10.00 -19.20
C PRO A 36 16.42 11.09 -18.25
N ASP A 37 15.36 11.81 -18.62
CA ASP A 37 14.77 12.85 -17.76
C ASP A 37 14.14 12.26 -16.49
N THR A 38 13.74 10.99 -16.54
CA THR A 38 13.16 10.22 -15.42
C THR A 38 14.19 9.29 -14.76
N TRP A 39 15.48 9.46 -15.08
CA TRP A 39 16.58 8.69 -14.50
C TRP A 39 17.31 9.49 -13.42
N ASP A 40 17.55 8.86 -12.28
CA ASP A 40 18.41 9.39 -11.22
C ASP A 40 19.80 8.74 -11.32
N ALA A 41 20.71 9.46 -11.99
CA ALA A 41 22.09 9.00 -12.16
C ALA A 41 22.87 8.92 -10.84
N LYS A 42 22.47 9.65 -9.80
CA LYS A 42 23.16 9.63 -8.50
C LYS A 42 22.80 8.36 -7.73
N ASN A 43 21.52 7.99 -7.76
CA ASN A 43 21.02 6.82 -7.04
C ASN A 43 21.03 5.53 -7.88
N GLU A 44 21.42 5.61 -9.16
CA GLU A 44 21.37 4.47 -10.10
C GLU A 44 19.98 3.83 -10.14
N ASP A 45 18.94 4.69 -10.17
CA ASP A 45 17.53 4.28 -10.14
C ASP A 45 16.66 5.17 -11.01
N VAL A 46 15.43 4.73 -11.26
CA VAL A 46 14.40 5.60 -11.84
C VAL A 46 13.89 6.56 -10.78
N LYS A 47 13.54 7.79 -11.18
CA LYS A 47 12.90 8.73 -10.27
C LYS A 47 11.52 8.22 -9.85
N TRP A 48 11.02 8.69 -8.72
CA TRP A 48 9.77 8.21 -8.12
C TRP A 48 8.56 8.43 -9.04
N GLU A 49 8.58 9.47 -9.87
CA GLU A 49 7.53 9.81 -10.84
C GLU A 49 7.48 8.85 -12.05
N ASN A 50 8.48 7.97 -12.21
CA ASN A 50 8.47 6.97 -13.28
C ASN A 50 7.46 5.85 -12.93
N GLN A 51 6.59 5.48 -13.88
CA GLN A 51 5.55 4.46 -13.67
C GLN A 51 6.06 3.08 -13.21
N TYR A 52 7.35 2.78 -13.44
CA TYR A 52 7.96 1.50 -13.05
C TYR A 52 8.80 1.61 -11.77
N SER A 53 8.84 2.75 -11.09
CA SER A 53 9.62 2.97 -9.86
C SER A 53 9.25 1.96 -8.78
N GLY A 54 7.96 1.82 -8.49
CA GLY A 54 7.44 0.86 -7.51
C GLY A 54 7.72 -0.60 -7.87
N ALA A 55 7.57 -0.97 -9.14
CA ALA A 55 7.86 -2.33 -9.60
C ALA A 55 9.35 -2.69 -9.48
N LEU A 56 10.24 -1.75 -9.82
CA LEU A 56 11.69 -1.93 -9.69
C LEU A 56 12.15 -1.97 -8.22
N ALA A 57 11.53 -1.19 -7.33
CA ALA A 57 11.78 -1.25 -5.90
C ALA A 57 11.30 -2.60 -5.31
N SER A 58 10.11 -3.05 -5.69
CA SER A 58 9.56 -4.35 -5.26
C SER A 58 10.39 -5.52 -5.75
N LEU A 59 10.91 -5.47 -6.98
CA LEU A 59 11.86 -6.48 -7.46
C LEU A 59 13.11 -6.56 -6.56
N LYS A 60 13.69 -5.42 -6.16
CA LYS A 60 14.86 -5.41 -5.26
C LYS A 60 14.55 -6.13 -3.95
N ARG A 61 13.38 -5.87 -3.34
CA ARG A 61 12.92 -6.52 -2.11
C ARG A 61 12.78 -8.04 -2.29
N VAL A 62 12.06 -8.48 -3.33
CA VAL A 62 11.91 -9.91 -3.65
C VAL A 62 13.27 -10.61 -3.82
N LEU A 63 14.23 -9.97 -4.49
CA LEU A 63 15.56 -10.53 -4.68
C LEU A 63 16.39 -10.54 -3.39
N VAL A 64 16.21 -9.59 -2.48
CA VAL A 64 16.82 -9.60 -1.14
C VAL A 64 16.29 -10.77 -0.31
N ASP A 65 14.97 -10.97 -0.29
CA ASP A 65 14.36 -12.09 0.43
C ASP A 65 14.81 -13.43 -0.14
N LYS A 66 14.86 -13.53 -1.48
CA LYS A 66 15.41 -14.70 -2.15
C LYS A 66 16.87 -14.93 -1.76
N TYR A 67 17.69 -13.88 -1.73
CA TYR A 67 19.10 -13.97 -1.35
C TYR A 67 19.27 -14.57 0.06
N GLU A 68 18.46 -14.12 1.03
CA GLU A 68 18.47 -14.69 2.38
C GLU A 68 18.13 -16.17 2.41
N SER A 69 17.17 -16.62 1.59
CA SER A 69 16.81 -18.04 1.48
C SER A 69 17.93 -18.92 0.88
N ILE A 70 18.81 -18.34 0.06
CA ILE A 70 19.90 -19.06 -0.62
C ILE A 70 21.29 -18.69 -0.11
N LYS A 71 21.40 -17.99 1.03
CA LYS A 71 22.66 -17.37 1.49
C LYS A 71 23.84 -18.33 1.67
N ASN A 72 23.55 -19.60 1.94
CA ASN A 72 24.54 -20.66 2.13
C ASN A 72 25.09 -21.25 0.82
N ASN A 73 24.52 -20.89 -0.34
CA ASN A 73 25.04 -21.32 -1.63
C ASN A 73 26.33 -20.59 -2.00
N ASP A 74 27.11 -21.21 -2.89
CA ASP A 74 28.30 -20.58 -3.48
C ASP A 74 27.95 -19.22 -4.15
N PRO A 75 28.78 -18.17 -4.01
CA PRO A 75 28.50 -16.84 -4.55
C PRO A 75 28.12 -16.82 -6.04
N LYS A 76 28.76 -17.64 -6.88
CA LYS A 76 28.46 -17.69 -8.30
C LYS A 76 27.09 -18.31 -8.55
N ALA A 77 26.75 -19.37 -7.80
CA ALA A 77 25.43 -19.99 -7.87
C ALA A 77 24.33 -19.03 -7.37
N LYS A 78 24.58 -18.27 -6.29
CA LYS A 78 23.63 -17.27 -5.77
C LYS A 78 23.27 -16.23 -6.81
N VAL A 79 24.29 -15.62 -7.42
CA VAL A 79 24.10 -14.54 -8.40
C VAL A 79 23.35 -15.05 -9.65
N GLU A 80 23.61 -16.28 -10.11
CA GLU A 80 22.87 -16.85 -11.25
C GLU A 80 21.42 -17.22 -10.90
N LEU A 81 21.16 -17.76 -9.70
CA LEU A 81 19.81 -18.01 -9.22
C LEU A 81 18.98 -16.72 -9.13
N LEU A 82 19.56 -15.65 -8.59
CA LEU A 82 18.89 -14.34 -8.51
C LEU A 82 18.61 -13.74 -9.89
N LYS A 83 19.54 -13.89 -10.84
CA LYS A 83 19.29 -13.48 -12.22
C LYS A 83 18.14 -14.26 -12.85
N ASN A 84 18.10 -15.58 -12.66
CA ASN A 84 17.01 -16.39 -13.20
C ASN A 84 15.67 -16.02 -12.57
N GLU A 85 15.64 -15.79 -11.25
CA GLU A 85 14.47 -15.27 -10.54
C GLU A 85 14.00 -13.94 -11.16
N ALA A 86 14.90 -12.96 -11.30
CA ALA A 86 14.56 -11.67 -11.89
C ALA A 86 14.03 -11.82 -13.32
N VAL A 87 14.72 -12.57 -14.18
CA VAL A 87 14.31 -12.81 -15.58
C VAL A 87 12.93 -13.46 -15.67
N ASN A 88 12.58 -14.36 -14.74
CA ASN A 88 11.25 -14.95 -14.68
C ASN A 88 10.16 -13.89 -14.45
N TYR A 89 10.42 -12.92 -13.56
CA TYR A 89 9.49 -11.81 -13.34
C TYR A 89 9.35 -10.92 -14.58
N PHE A 90 10.41 -10.60 -15.32
CA PHE A 90 10.29 -9.79 -16.54
C PHE A 90 9.54 -10.51 -17.68
N GLY A 91 9.67 -11.84 -17.77
CA GLY A 91 9.13 -12.60 -18.89
C GLY A 91 9.61 -12.07 -20.26
N ASN A 92 8.70 -12.06 -21.24
CA ASN A 92 8.98 -11.52 -22.58
C ASN A 92 8.67 -10.03 -22.74
N ASP A 93 7.91 -9.45 -21.80
CA ASP A 93 7.31 -8.11 -21.92
C ASP A 93 8.10 -7.03 -21.17
N GLY A 94 9.27 -7.36 -20.62
CA GLY A 94 10.15 -6.38 -19.96
C GLY A 94 9.51 -5.83 -18.68
N LEU A 95 9.54 -4.50 -18.50
CA LEU A 95 9.04 -3.86 -17.27
C LEU A 95 7.52 -4.05 -17.07
N GLU A 96 6.76 -4.17 -18.15
CA GLU A 96 5.33 -4.48 -18.04
C GLU A 96 5.12 -5.91 -17.54
N GLY A 97 5.89 -6.87 -18.06
CA GLY A 97 5.89 -8.23 -17.54
C GLY A 97 6.30 -8.30 -16.07
N LEU A 98 7.28 -7.49 -15.65
CA LEU A 98 7.68 -7.35 -14.24
C LEU A 98 6.51 -6.90 -13.38
N GLN A 99 5.85 -5.81 -13.74
CA GLN A 99 4.74 -5.24 -12.99
C GLN A 99 3.59 -6.25 -12.86
N ARG A 100 3.18 -6.87 -13.98
CA ARG A 100 2.15 -7.90 -14.01
C ARG A 100 2.48 -9.10 -13.13
N ASN A 101 3.69 -9.62 -13.23
CA ASN A 101 4.07 -10.82 -12.49
C ASN A 101 4.27 -10.54 -10.99
N LEU A 102 4.76 -9.35 -10.61
CA LEU A 102 4.79 -8.93 -9.21
C LEU A 102 3.39 -8.81 -8.63
N TRP A 103 2.47 -8.17 -9.36
CA TRP A 103 1.07 -8.04 -8.96
C TRP A 103 0.41 -9.40 -8.77
N ASN A 104 0.43 -10.23 -9.82
CA ASN A 104 -0.26 -11.52 -9.84
C ASN A 104 0.28 -12.50 -8.78
N ASN A 105 1.59 -12.49 -8.53
CA ASN A 105 2.20 -13.37 -7.54
C ASN A 105 2.11 -12.82 -6.11
N GLY A 106 1.93 -11.51 -5.95
CA GLY A 106 1.81 -10.86 -4.66
C GLY A 106 0.37 -10.82 -4.17
N VAL A 107 -0.46 -10.01 -4.82
CA VAL A 107 -1.81 -9.65 -4.36
C VAL A 107 -2.93 -10.15 -5.27
N GLY A 108 -2.61 -10.55 -6.51
CA GLY A 108 -3.60 -10.76 -7.56
C GLY A 108 -4.70 -11.77 -7.26
N SER A 109 -4.42 -12.82 -6.47
CA SER A 109 -5.46 -13.78 -6.06
C SER A 109 -6.49 -13.21 -5.08
N SER A 110 -6.14 -12.12 -4.39
CA SER A 110 -6.97 -11.51 -3.34
C SER A 110 -7.70 -10.27 -3.84
N VAL A 111 -7.04 -9.46 -4.67
CA VAL A 111 -7.57 -8.17 -5.18
C VAL A 111 -8.03 -8.21 -6.64
N GLY A 112 -7.76 -9.28 -7.37
CA GLY A 112 -7.99 -9.38 -8.81
C GLY A 112 -6.68 -9.36 -9.60
N PHE A 113 -6.63 -10.09 -10.71
CA PHE A 113 -5.40 -10.20 -11.49
C PHE A 113 -5.14 -8.91 -12.29
N TYR A 114 -3.88 -8.69 -12.63
CA TYR A 114 -3.44 -7.48 -13.35
C TYR A 114 -4.26 -7.21 -14.61
N GLU A 115 -4.57 -8.26 -15.39
CA GLU A 115 -5.32 -8.13 -16.65
C GLU A 115 -6.79 -7.71 -16.42
N ASP A 116 -7.36 -8.00 -15.24
CA ASP A 116 -8.72 -7.57 -14.89
C ASP A 116 -8.72 -6.06 -14.64
N PHE A 117 -7.73 -5.55 -13.90
CA PHE A 117 -7.50 -4.10 -13.74
C PHE A 117 -7.27 -3.42 -15.09
N ILE A 118 -6.40 -3.96 -15.94
CA ILE A 118 -6.17 -3.38 -17.27
C ILE A 118 -7.46 -3.34 -18.08
N SER A 119 -8.25 -4.41 -18.05
CA SER A 119 -9.53 -4.47 -18.76
C SER A 119 -10.53 -3.44 -18.23
N ALA A 120 -10.62 -3.26 -16.91
CA ALA A 120 -11.47 -2.25 -16.30
C ALA A 120 -11.01 -0.83 -16.68
N ILE A 121 -9.70 -0.55 -16.60
CA ILE A 121 -9.10 0.73 -16.99
C ILE A 121 -9.37 1.05 -18.46
N GLU A 122 -9.17 0.11 -19.38
CA GLU A 122 -9.42 0.34 -20.81
C GLU A 122 -10.90 0.65 -21.09
N LYS A 123 -11.81 -0.04 -20.40
CA LYS A 123 -13.26 0.18 -20.55
C LYS A 123 -13.69 1.52 -19.97
N PHE A 124 -13.23 1.85 -18.76
CA PHE A 124 -13.54 3.10 -18.06
C PHE A 124 -13.01 4.31 -18.84
N SER A 125 -11.72 4.30 -19.18
CA SER A 125 -11.06 5.45 -19.81
C SER A 125 -11.30 5.56 -21.32
N GLY A 126 -11.71 4.48 -21.98
CA GLY A 126 -11.83 4.39 -23.44
C GLY A 126 -10.50 4.31 -24.20
N PHE A 127 -9.35 4.32 -23.50
CA PHE A 127 -8.02 4.20 -24.08
C PHE A 127 -7.51 2.77 -24.06
N LYS A 128 -6.58 2.45 -24.98
CA LYS A 128 -5.84 1.20 -24.95
C LYS A 128 -4.65 1.27 -24.01
N ARG A 129 -4.28 0.12 -23.43
CA ARG A 129 -3.18 -0.06 -22.47
C ARG A 129 -1.87 0.63 -22.89
N ASN A 130 -1.55 0.58 -24.18
CA ASN A 130 -0.34 1.18 -24.75
C ASN A 130 -0.37 2.71 -24.87
N GLN A 131 -1.54 3.34 -24.67
CA GLN A 131 -1.73 4.78 -24.62
C GLN A 131 -1.68 5.32 -23.18
N LEU A 132 -1.77 4.43 -22.19
CA LEU A 132 -1.87 4.76 -20.78
C LEU A 132 -0.51 4.59 -20.08
N LYS A 133 -0.24 5.47 -19.13
CA LYS A 133 0.81 5.23 -18.12
C LYS A 133 0.16 4.60 -16.92
N ILE A 134 0.57 3.40 -16.54
CA ILE A 134 -0.06 2.64 -15.46
C ILE A 134 1.01 2.23 -14.45
N SER A 135 0.75 2.53 -13.19
CA SER A 135 1.59 2.19 -12.04
C SER A 135 0.76 1.31 -11.10
N SER A 136 1.33 0.22 -10.60
CA SER A 136 0.70 -0.57 -9.54
C SER A 136 1.33 -0.22 -8.21
N TYR A 137 0.52 0.02 -7.19
CA TYR A 137 0.97 0.34 -5.84
C TYR A 137 0.24 -0.55 -4.85
N GLU A 138 0.99 -1.43 -4.17
CA GLU A 138 0.46 -2.36 -3.15
C GLU A 138 -0.79 -3.12 -3.62
N TYR A 139 -1.97 -2.63 -3.26
CA TYR A 139 -3.28 -3.23 -3.50
C TYR A 139 -4.13 -2.51 -4.56
N SER A 140 -3.66 -1.38 -5.11
CA SER A 140 -4.36 -0.56 -6.09
C SER A 140 -3.49 -0.24 -7.33
N MET A 141 -4.09 0.39 -8.34
CA MET A 141 -3.36 0.91 -9.50
C MET A 141 -3.70 2.37 -9.75
N ASP A 142 -2.72 3.13 -10.20
CA ASP A 142 -2.92 4.47 -10.72
C ASP A 142 -2.66 4.48 -12.23
N PHE A 143 -3.38 5.32 -12.97
CA PHE A 143 -3.10 5.55 -14.37
C PHE A 143 -3.24 7.01 -14.81
N THR A 144 -2.49 7.37 -15.86
CA THR A 144 -2.58 8.68 -16.52
C THR A 144 -3.04 8.51 -17.96
N THR A 145 -4.06 9.26 -18.36
CA THR A 145 -4.54 9.32 -19.74
C THR A 145 -3.60 10.13 -20.65
N PRO A 146 -3.70 10.02 -21.99
CA PRO A 146 -2.95 10.86 -22.91
C PRO A 146 -3.18 12.37 -22.72
N GLU A 147 -4.34 12.75 -22.19
CA GLU A 147 -4.71 14.12 -21.87
C GLU A 147 -4.06 14.62 -20.56
N GLY A 148 -3.41 13.74 -19.82
CA GLY A 148 -2.73 14.07 -18.57
C GLY A 148 -3.63 13.99 -17.33
N ILE A 149 -4.83 13.42 -17.44
CA ILE A 149 -5.72 13.21 -16.30
C ILE A 149 -5.24 11.99 -15.51
N TYR A 150 -5.21 12.11 -14.18
CA TYR A 150 -4.70 11.10 -13.26
C TYR A 150 -5.83 10.44 -12.50
N TYR A 151 -5.86 9.11 -12.52
CA TYR A 151 -6.88 8.31 -11.87
C TYR A 151 -6.25 7.27 -10.96
N GLU A 152 -6.95 6.99 -9.86
CA GLU A 152 -6.75 5.82 -9.03
C GLU A 152 -7.82 4.78 -9.33
N VAL A 153 -7.43 3.51 -9.23
CA VAL A 153 -8.29 2.34 -9.37
C VAL A 153 -8.06 1.40 -8.21
N ASP A 154 -9.13 1.10 -7.49
CA ASP A 154 -9.10 0.20 -6.34
C ASP A 154 -10.25 -0.81 -6.42
N THR A 155 -10.22 -1.78 -5.52
CA THR A 155 -11.30 -2.75 -5.31
C THR A 155 -11.65 -2.76 -3.82
N HIS A 156 -12.84 -3.25 -3.48
CA HIS A 156 -13.22 -3.42 -2.09
C HIS A 156 -12.21 -4.27 -1.31
N ASN A 157 -11.86 -5.44 -1.84
CA ASN A 157 -10.85 -6.32 -1.25
C ASN A 157 -9.46 -5.67 -1.17
N GLY A 158 -9.06 -4.88 -2.19
CA GLY A 158 -7.80 -4.16 -2.21
C GLY A 158 -7.70 -3.16 -1.06
N HIS A 159 -8.72 -2.33 -0.91
CA HIS A 159 -8.78 -1.34 0.16
C HIS A 159 -8.87 -1.99 1.55
N SER A 160 -9.66 -3.06 1.69
CA SER A 160 -9.77 -3.81 2.95
C SER A 160 -8.42 -4.38 3.38
N LEU A 161 -7.66 -4.99 2.46
CA LEU A 161 -6.31 -5.50 2.75
C LEU A 161 -5.32 -4.38 3.10
N PHE A 162 -5.39 -3.24 2.40
CA PHE A 162 -4.59 -2.07 2.72
C PHE A 162 -4.84 -1.60 4.16
N LEU A 163 -6.10 -1.40 4.55
CA LEU A 163 -6.47 -0.99 5.89
C LEU A 163 -6.06 -2.01 6.96
N LYS A 164 -6.24 -3.32 6.66
CA LYS A 164 -5.83 -4.41 7.54
C LYS A 164 -4.32 -4.38 7.81
N ASP A 165 -3.53 -4.17 6.77
CA ASP A 165 -2.07 -4.09 6.88
C ASP A 165 -1.63 -2.89 7.72
N LEU A 166 -2.28 -1.72 7.56
CA LEU A 166 -1.99 -0.54 8.39
C LEU A 166 -2.21 -0.83 9.88
N VAL A 167 -3.35 -1.43 10.21
CA VAL A 167 -3.75 -1.74 11.59
C VAL A 167 -2.82 -2.79 12.19
N LEU A 168 -2.60 -3.91 11.50
CA LEU A 168 -1.76 -5.00 12.01
C LEU A 168 -0.28 -4.61 12.12
N SER A 169 0.20 -3.73 11.23
CA SER A 169 1.57 -3.22 11.27
C SER A 169 1.77 -2.11 12.30
N HIS A 170 0.69 -1.64 12.94
CA HIS A 170 0.72 -0.53 13.90
C HIS A 170 1.37 0.73 13.31
N THR A 171 1.05 1.04 12.05
CA THR A 171 1.53 2.23 11.33
C THR A 171 0.63 3.42 11.68
N TYR A 172 0.76 3.93 12.91
CA TYR A 172 -0.18 4.91 13.49
C TYR A 172 -0.29 6.21 12.69
N ASP A 173 0.81 6.70 12.15
CA ASP A 173 0.83 7.93 11.35
C ASP A 173 0.06 7.71 10.04
N GLU A 174 0.27 6.58 9.38
CA GLU A 174 -0.44 6.18 8.17
C GLU A 174 -1.92 5.91 8.43
N ILE A 175 -2.31 5.32 9.57
CA ILE A 175 -3.73 5.20 9.94
C ILE A 175 -4.36 6.61 10.03
N TYR A 176 -3.63 7.59 10.55
CA TYR A 176 -4.13 8.97 10.63
C TYR A 176 -4.19 9.67 9.26
N THR A 177 -3.23 9.45 8.36
CA THR A 177 -3.17 10.15 7.06
C THR A 177 -3.95 9.47 5.95
N GLU A 178 -4.03 8.15 5.97
CA GLU A 178 -4.61 7.32 4.90
C GLU A 178 -6.04 6.86 5.20
N THR A 179 -6.60 7.21 6.37
CA THR A 179 -7.98 6.87 6.73
C THR A 179 -8.76 8.10 7.18
N TRP A 180 -10.07 8.08 6.96
CA TRP A 180 -11.01 9.13 7.35
C TRP A 180 -11.66 8.82 8.71
N PRO A 181 -11.43 9.66 9.74
CA PRO A 181 -12.06 9.49 11.06
C PRO A 181 -13.58 9.48 11.03
N GLN A 182 -14.19 10.17 10.05
CA GLN A 182 -15.64 10.24 9.90
C GLN A 182 -16.27 8.90 9.50
N LEU A 183 -15.52 8.03 8.81
CA LEU A 183 -16.03 6.70 8.43
C LEU A 183 -15.96 5.74 9.63
N TRP A 184 -14.84 5.77 10.36
CA TRP A 184 -14.73 5.04 11.63
C TRP A 184 -15.78 5.46 12.66
N HIS A 185 -16.14 6.75 12.67
CA HIS A 185 -17.24 7.27 13.46
C HIS A 185 -18.60 6.62 13.13
N GLN A 186 -18.91 6.40 11.85
CA GLN A 186 -20.18 5.75 11.47
C GLN A 186 -20.24 4.33 12.03
N ILE A 187 -19.19 3.54 11.78
CA ILE A 187 -19.03 2.16 12.27
C ILE A 187 -19.16 2.13 13.80
N TYR A 188 -18.51 3.06 14.49
CA TYR A 188 -18.57 3.12 15.95
C TYR A 188 -19.97 3.42 16.47
N ILE A 189 -20.72 4.34 15.85
CA ILE A 189 -22.06 4.73 16.32
C ILE A 189 -23.07 3.61 16.14
N ASP A 190 -22.94 2.81 15.07
CA ASP A 190 -23.89 1.76 14.75
C ASP A 190 -23.96 0.70 15.86
N ASP A 191 -22.81 0.26 16.39
CA ASP A 191 -22.74 -0.74 17.46
C ASP A 191 -22.53 -0.15 18.86
N GLY A 192 -21.71 0.91 18.97
CA GLY A 192 -21.27 1.52 20.23
C GLY A 192 -20.40 0.62 21.10
N ILE A 193 -19.44 1.19 21.82
CA ILE A 193 -18.63 0.47 22.80
C ILE A 193 -18.82 1.09 24.18
N LYS A 194 -19.06 0.24 25.19
CA LYS A 194 -19.16 0.71 26.58
C LYS A 194 -17.78 1.14 27.08
N LYS A 195 -17.73 2.17 27.91
CA LYS A 195 -16.54 2.65 28.62
C LYS A 195 -15.81 1.57 29.41
N SER A 196 -16.56 0.61 29.96
CA SER A 196 -15.99 -0.53 30.67
C SER A 196 -15.09 -1.40 29.80
N ASP A 197 -15.33 -1.38 28.49
CA ASP A 197 -14.66 -2.25 27.51
C ASP A 197 -13.64 -1.42 26.71
N PHE A 198 -14.04 -0.21 26.27
CA PHE A 198 -13.20 0.68 25.48
C PHE A 198 -11.97 1.19 26.25
N ILE A 199 -12.14 1.77 27.45
CA ILE A 199 -11.04 2.46 28.14
C ILE A 199 -9.90 1.51 28.54
N PRO A 200 -10.16 0.30 29.06
CA PRO A 200 -9.09 -0.66 29.34
C PRO A 200 -8.31 -1.07 28.09
N GLN A 201 -8.99 -1.33 26.97
CA GLN A 201 -8.32 -1.69 25.71
C GLN A 201 -7.54 -0.50 25.13
N PHE A 202 -8.11 0.71 25.18
CA PHE A 202 -7.42 1.92 24.76
C PHE A 202 -6.14 2.17 25.57
N LEU A 203 -6.18 1.97 26.89
CA LEU A 203 -4.99 2.06 27.74
C LEU A 203 -3.93 1.05 27.29
N HIS A 204 -4.32 -0.20 27.00
CA HIS A 204 -3.39 -1.20 26.49
C HIS A 204 -2.73 -0.76 25.19
N ASN A 205 -3.51 -0.27 24.23
CA ASN A 205 -3.01 0.19 22.93
C ASN A 205 -2.15 1.45 23.06
N TRP A 206 -2.48 2.36 23.97
CA TRP A 206 -1.64 3.51 24.30
C TRP A 206 -0.26 3.08 24.84
N GLU A 207 -0.21 2.06 25.69
CA GLU A 207 1.07 1.52 26.18
C GLU A 207 1.90 0.90 25.04
N GLN A 208 1.28 0.15 24.14
CA GLN A 208 1.94 -0.43 22.95
C GLN A 208 2.50 0.67 22.03
N TYR A 209 1.72 1.71 21.76
CA TYR A 209 2.16 2.87 20.97
C TYR A 209 3.43 3.49 21.55
N TRP A 210 3.48 3.74 22.86
CA TRP A 210 4.66 4.33 23.48
C TRP A 210 5.87 3.38 23.51
N GLU A 211 5.69 2.06 23.59
CA GLU A 211 6.80 1.13 23.42
C GLU A 211 7.31 1.11 21.96
N HIS A 212 6.44 1.30 20.97
CA HIS A 212 6.86 1.47 19.57
C HIS A 212 7.63 2.78 19.36
N GLN A 213 7.10 3.91 19.84
CA GLN A 213 7.73 5.23 19.70
C GLN A 213 9.10 5.34 20.37
N LYS A 214 9.36 4.52 21.39
CA LYS A 214 10.65 4.45 22.09
C LYS A 214 11.80 4.08 21.17
N LEU A 215 11.55 3.33 20.09
CA LEU A 215 12.55 2.97 19.09
C LEU A 215 12.88 4.15 18.16
N ASN A 216 11.93 5.06 17.97
CA ASN A 216 12.02 6.17 17.01
C ASN A 216 12.52 7.46 17.67
N ILE A 217 12.35 7.62 18.99
CA ILE A 217 12.78 8.80 19.74
C ILE A 217 14.18 8.61 20.32
N ALA A 218 15.17 9.27 19.70
CA ALA A 218 16.59 9.12 20.06
C ALA A 218 16.95 9.55 21.50
N SER A 219 16.18 10.45 22.11
CA SER A 219 16.48 11.00 23.44
C SER A 219 15.53 10.47 24.50
N THR A 220 16.07 9.78 25.51
CA THR A 220 15.29 9.24 26.63
C THR A 220 14.54 10.32 27.42
N SER A 221 15.12 11.52 27.59
CA SER A 221 14.45 12.61 28.30
C SER A 221 13.29 13.20 27.50
N ASN A 222 13.46 13.28 26.17
CA ASN A 222 12.39 13.74 25.28
C ASN A 222 11.24 12.73 25.23
N PHE A 223 11.58 11.43 25.14
CA PHE A 223 10.61 10.34 25.20
C PHE A 223 9.75 10.38 26.47
N GLN A 224 10.38 10.50 27.64
CA GLN A 224 9.66 10.57 28.92
C GLN A 224 8.72 11.79 28.97
N LYS A 225 9.18 12.95 28.50
CA LYS A 225 8.37 14.18 28.47
C LYS A 225 7.15 14.03 27.57
N LEU A 226 7.33 13.53 26.35
CA LEU A 226 6.23 13.35 25.39
C LEU A 226 5.22 12.29 25.90
N LYS A 227 5.71 11.20 26.49
CA LYS A 227 4.87 10.18 27.11
C LYS A 227 4.06 10.73 28.28
N GLU A 228 4.66 11.57 29.12
CA GLU A 228 3.95 12.22 30.25
C GLU A 228 2.90 13.23 29.75
N GLU A 229 3.20 14.01 28.71
CA GLU A 229 2.24 14.91 28.07
C GLU A 229 1.05 14.15 27.48
N SER A 230 1.31 13.05 26.78
CA SER A 230 0.29 12.14 26.25
C SER A 230 -0.53 11.47 27.35
N TRP A 231 0.10 11.05 28.45
CA TRP A 231 -0.60 10.49 29.60
C TRP A 231 -1.58 11.49 30.22
N ASN A 232 -1.19 12.76 30.34
CA ASN A 232 -2.08 13.80 30.86
C ASN A 232 -3.29 14.02 29.94
N ARG A 233 -3.10 13.99 28.61
CA ARG A 233 -4.21 14.02 27.65
C ARG A 233 -5.09 12.78 27.79
N PHE A 234 -4.49 11.60 27.94
CA PHE A 234 -5.22 10.36 28.11
C PHE A 234 -6.09 10.36 29.37
N ALA A 235 -5.58 10.90 30.50
CA ALA A 235 -6.37 11.07 31.72
C ALA A 235 -7.61 11.97 31.50
N VAL A 236 -7.46 13.04 30.73
CA VAL A 236 -8.59 13.89 30.33
C VAL A 236 -9.57 13.12 29.45
N PHE A 237 -9.08 12.43 28.41
CA PHE A 237 -9.88 11.60 27.51
C PHE A 237 -10.71 10.59 28.31
N MET A 238 -10.09 9.81 29.20
CA MET A 238 -10.78 8.85 30.07
C MET A 238 -11.86 9.50 30.93
N SER A 239 -11.63 10.71 31.42
CA SER A 239 -12.61 11.42 32.26
C SER A 239 -13.81 11.92 31.46
N CYS A 240 -13.59 12.35 30.22
CA CYS A 240 -14.60 12.92 29.33
C CYS A 240 -15.39 11.86 28.57
N TYR A 241 -14.78 10.73 28.26
CA TYR A 241 -15.42 9.64 27.55
C TYR A 241 -16.62 9.11 28.35
N ASN A 242 -17.81 9.14 27.76
CA ASN A 242 -19.07 8.78 28.42
C ASN A 242 -19.91 7.86 27.52
N ASP A 243 -19.27 6.84 26.93
CA ASP A 243 -19.82 5.97 25.88
C ASP A 243 -20.15 6.74 24.58
N SER A 244 -19.77 8.02 24.51
CA SER A 244 -19.80 8.83 23.29
C SER A 244 -18.77 8.37 22.28
N ASP A 245 -18.91 8.87 21.05
CA ASP A 245 -17.93 8.66 20.00
C ASP A 245 -16.50 9.09 20.42
N PRO A 246 -15.54 8.14 20.47
CA PRO A 246 -14.16 8.41 20.81
C PRO A 246 -13.43 9.23 19.73
N PHE A 247 -13.87 9.15 18.47
CA PHE A 247 -13.26 9.88 17.35
C PHE A 247 -13.55 11.38 17.42
N GLU A 248 -14.79 11.77 17.69
CA GLU A 248 -15.16 13.17 17.94
C GLU A 248 -14.42 13.71 19.18
N LEU A 249 -14.28 12.92 20.25
CA LEU A 249 -13.54 13.33 21.44
C LEU A 249 -12.04 13.55 21.13
N ALA A 250 -11.40 12.61 20.42
CA ALA A 250 -10.01 12.74 19.99
C ALA A 250 -9.80 13.97 19.08
N SER A 251 -10.73 14.21 18.15
CA SER A 251 -10.71 15.38 17.28
C SER A 251 -10.87 16.70 18.05
N LYS A 252 -11.79 16.77 19.03
CA LYS A 252 -11.98 17.94 19.91
C LYS A 252 -10.75 18.25 20.76
N MET A 253 -9.99 17.22 21.14
CA MET A 253 -8.73 17.37 21.86
C MET A 253 -7.57 17.78 20.94
N ASN A 254 -7.79 17.80 19.63
CA ASN A 254 -6.78 18.03 18.59
C ASN A 254 -5.58 17.09 18.78
N ASP A 255 -5.87 15.83 19.11
CA ASP A 255 -4.85 14.84 19.46
C ASP A 255 -4.71 13.80 18.34
N ILE A 256 -3.70 14.04 17.49
CA ILE A 256 -3.46 13.26 16.28
C ILE A 256 -3.12 11.80 16.58
N GLU A 257 -2.55 11.48 17.75
CA GLU A 257 -2.22 10.11 18.15
C GLU A 257 -3.44 9.35 18.66
N PHE A 258 -4.49 10.03 19.12
CA PHE A 258 -5.65 9.35 19.69
C PHE A 258 -6.59 8.81 18.61
N ILE A 259 -6.66 9.44 17.44
CA ILE A 259 -7.44 8.93 16.31
C ILE A 259 -7.01 7.50 15.91
N PRO A 260 -5.73 7.23 15.56
CA PRO A 260 -5.31 5.89 15.19
C PRO A 260 -5.43 4.90 16.35
N LEU A 261 -5.21 5.35 17.60
CA LEU A 261 -5.47 4.51 18.78
C LEU A 261 -6.95 4.15 18.94
N CYS A 262 -7.88 5.07 18.60
CA CYS A 262 -9.31 4.78 18.62
C CYS A 262 -9.67 3.72 17.57
N VAL A 263 -9.11 3.82 16.36
CA VAL A 263 -9.30 2.81 15.30
C VAL A 263 -8.84 1.44 15.77
N ILE A 264 -7.59 1.31 16.22
CA ILE A 264 -7.03 0.02 16.67
C ILE A 264 -7.84 -0.54 17.84
N THR A 265 -8.20 0.31 18.81
CA THR A 265 -9.01 -0.12 19.97
C THR A 265 -10.39 -0.62 19.55
N MET A 266 -11.04 0.05 18.60
CA MET A 266 -12.33 -0.40 18.07
C MET A 266 -12.19 -1.75 17.38
N LEU A 267 -11.18 -1.93 16.52
CA LEU A 267 -10.94 -3.18 15.77
C LEU A 267 -10.45 -4.35 16.64
N ASP A 268 -9.89 -4.09 17.82
CA ASP A 268 -9.57 -5.12 18.81
C ASP A 268 -10.81 -5.63 19.55
N ILE A 269 -11.82 -4.77 19.70
CA ILE A 269 -13.06 -5.06 20.42
C ILE A 269 -14.10 -5.70 19.49
N PHE A 270 -14.23 -5.16 18.29
CA PHE A 270 -15.10 -5.66 17.24
C PHE A 270 -14.37 -6.66 16.34
N ASP A 271 -15.13 -7.31 15.45
CA ASP A 271 -14.52 -8.16 14.43
C ASP A 271 -13.87 -7.27 13.36
N ILE A 272 -12.55 -7.35 13.24
CA ILE A 272 -11.78 -6.54 12.30
C ILE A 272 -12.30 -6.68 10.87
N ASP A 273 -12.67 -7.89 10.42
CA ASP A 273 -13.07 -8.10 9.03
C ASP A 273 -14.42 -7.43 8.76
N ILE A 274 -15.34 -7.42 9.73
CA ILE A 274 -16.63 -6.72 9.64
C ILE A 274 -16.42 -5.20 9.58
N CYS A 275 -15.63 -4.64 10.49
CA CYS A 275 -15.39 -3.19 10.51
C CYS A 275 -14.69 -2.70 9.23
N LEU A 276 -13.78 -3.50 8.66
CA LEU A 276 -13.13 -3.17 7.39
C LEU A 276 -14.10 -3.23 6.22
N ASP A 277 -15.01 -4.21 6.21
CA ASP A 277 -16.05 -4.34 5.19
C ASP A 277 -16.97 -3.10 5.18
N GLU A 278 -17.51 -2.72 6.34
CA GLU A 278 -18.33 -1.52 6.50
C GLU A 278 -17.57 -0.24 6.14
N TYR A 279 -16.29 -0.15 6.52
CA TYR A 279 -15.46 0.99 6.16
C TYR A 279 -15.36 1.15 4.64
N CYS A 280 -15.06 0.05 3.94
CA CYS A 280 -14.97 0.04 2.49
C CYS A 280 -16.32 0.38 1.83
N GLU A 281 -17.44 -0.09 2.37
CA GLU A 281 -18.77 0.30 1.90
C GLU A 281 -18.96 1.81 1.98
N TYR A 282 -18.70 2.42 3.14
CA TYR A 282 -18.80 3.87 3.28
C TYR A 282 -17.78 4.61 2.41
N TYR A 283 -16.57 4.08 2.27
CA TYR A 283 -15.51 4.72 1.50
C TYR A 283 -15.88 4.84 0.01
N PHE A 284 -16.38 3.77 -0.58
CA PHE A 284 -16.68 3.72 -2.01
C PHE A 284 -18.07 4.26 -2.38
N THR A 285 -19.02 4.30 -1.44
CA THR A 285 -20.39 4.77 -1.72
C THR A 285 -20.64 6.23 -1.35
N ASN A 286 -19.74 6.84 -0.57
CA ASN A 286 -19.93 8.21 -0.11
C ASN A 286 -19.60 9.21 -1.23
N GLU A 287 -20.60 10.02 -1.59
CA GLU A 287 -20.52 11.07 -2.63
C GLU A 287 -19.40 12.09 -2.40
N ILE A 288 -18.87 12.21 -1.18
CA ILE A 288 -17.78 13.14 -0.86
C ILE A 288 -16.46 12.72 -1.54
N TRP A 289 -16.28 11.43 -1.84
CA TRP A 289 -15.02 10.88 -2.31
C TRP A 289 -14.98 10.61 -3.81
N ASP A 290 -16.06 10.93 -4.53
CA ASP A 290 -16.15 10.88 -6.00
C ASP A 290 -15.65 9.57 -6.62
N TRP A 291 -15.94 8.44 -5.97
CA TRP A 291 -15.67 7.12 -6.52
C TRP A 291 -16.74 6.73 -7.54
N GLU A 292 -16.30 6.36 -8.73
CA GLU A 292 -17.13 5.75 -9.77
C GLU A 292 -16.92 4.24 -9.78
N SER A 293 -17.97 3.48 -9.45
CA SER A 293 -17.94 2.02 -9.53
C SER A 293 -18.14 1.54 -10.97
N PHE A 294 -17.40 0.52 -11.36
CA PHE A 294 -17.48 -0.12 -12.67
C PHE A 294 -17.43 -1.64 -12.51
N ASP A 295 -18.49 -2.32 -12.95
CA ASP A 295 -18.52 -3.79 -12.94
C ASP A 295 -17.98 -4.34 -14.27
N LEU A 296 -16.88 -5.08 -14.19
CA LEU A 296 -16.29 -5.74 -15.34
C LEU A 296 -17.21 -6.85 -15.92
N SER A 297 -18.12 -7.38 -15.11
CA SER A 297 -19.05 -8.47 -15.41
C SER A 297 -20.32 -8.03 -16.14
N ASP A 298 -20.62 -6.71 -16.18
CA ASP A 298 -21.79 -6.18 -16.87
C ASP A 298 -21.81 -6.64 -18.35
N GLY A 299 -22.69 -7.60 -18.66
CA GLY A 299 -22.80 -8.29 -19.94
C GLY A 299 -22.67 -9.83 -19.90
N TYR A 300 -22.34 -10.43 -18.75
CA TYR A 300 -22.30 -11.88 -18.54
C TYR A 300 -23.05 -12.26 -17.25
N GLU A 301 -23.79 -13.38 -17.26
CA GLU A 301 -24.41 -13.94 -16.04
C GLU A 301 -23.31 -14.46 -15.10
N ALA A 302 -22.81 -13.61 -14.20
CA ALA A 302 -21.88 -14.00 -13.15
C ALA A 302 -22.60 -14.75 -12.02
N LYS A 303 -21.92 -15.72 -11.39
CA LYS A 303 -22.39 -16.38 -10.17
C LYS A 303 -22.11 -15.47 -8.97
N GLU A 304 -22.99 -15.45 -7.96
CA GLU A 304 -22.92 -14.54 -6.79
C GLU A 304 -21.53 -14.47 -6.13
N ASP A 305 -20.81 -15.58 -6.02
CA ASP A 305 -19.47 -15.63 -5.40
C ASP A 305 -18.35 -14.96 -6.22
N GLN A 306 -18.62 -14.49 -7.45
CA GLN A 306 -17.66 -13.78 -8.32
C GLN A 306 -17.96 -12.28 -8.49
N LEU A 307 -19.10 -11.80 -7.97
CA LEU A 307 -19.55 -10.42 -8.18
C LEU A 307 -18.69 -9.40 -7.43
N SER A 308 -18.15 -9.72 -6.24
CA SER A 308 -17.31 -8.77 -5.49
C SER A 308 -15.92 -8.58 -6.08
N GLN A 309 -15.43 -9.55 -6.87
CA GLN A 309 -14.11 -9.47 -7.52
C GLN A 309 -14.15 -8.78 -8.89
N SER A 310 -15.33 -8.42 -9.40
CA SER A 310 -15.48 -7.76 -10.70
C SER A 310 -15.78 -6.27 -10.61
N ILE A 311 -16.03 -5.73 -9.42
CA ILE A 311 -16.27 -4.30 -9.21
C ILE A 311 -14.95 -3.58 -8.95
N PHE A 312 -14.67 -2.59 -9.79
CA PHE A 312 -13.54 -1.68 -9.68
C PHE A 312 -14.06 -0.29 -9.40
N TYR A 313 -13.38 0.45 -8.54
CA TYR A 313 -13.72 1.83 -8.22
C TYR A 313 -12.66 2.75 -8.78
N PHE A 314 -13.10 3.82 -9.44
CA PHE A 314 -12.24 4.80 -10.11
C PHE A 314 -12.43 6.17 -9.48
N ARG A 315 -11.34 6.91 -9.27
CA ARG A 315 -11.41 8.29 -8.79
C ARG A 315 -10.36 9.15 -9.46
N GLU A 316 -10.76 10.33 -9.91
CA GLU A 316 -9.82 11.34 -10.41
C GLU A 316 -9.03 11.95 -9.23
N LYS A 317 -7.71 12.00 -9.34
CA LYS A 317 -6.83 12.60 -8.34
C LYS A 317 -6.31 13.94 -8.86
N GLU A 318 -6.57 15.01 -8.10
CA GLU A 318 -5.93 16.32 -8.35
C GLU A 318 -4.46 16.28 -7.87
N PHE A 319 -3.54 16.79 -8.70
CA PHE A 319 -2.10 16.86 -8.41
C PHE A 319 -1.72 18.06 -7.54
#